data_AF-A0A140K4B9-F1
#
_entry.id   AF-A0A140K4B9-F1
#
_cell.length_a   1.000
_cell.length_b   1.000
_cell.length_c   1.000
_cell.angle_alpha   90.00
_cell.angle_beta   90.00
_cell.angle_gamma   90.00
#
_symmetry.space_group_name_H-M   'P 1'
#
loop_
_entity.id
_entity.type
_entity.pdbx_description
1 polymer ?
#
loop_
_entity_poly.entity_id
_entity_poly.type
_entity_poly.pdbx_seq_one_letter_code
_entity_poly.pdbx_strand_id
1 'polypeptide(L)'
;MFVLLLFCGIAVISGGLLGKKLASLGINSDNALKKYQKILVVCLIAIALLLISLIIIDKFNLITLLPKLFPVNFLLYLGAYYDKIIFLTGFFCLGFLVCLELNGKPSRQQIRQLLVAVGAITFALSVLLYFLQPVDRFLGKSLIIDNVVIQTTEYTCAPSAIATLARYTKISSQLTEKEAVKLTQTTISGTKTLAEIRAMKKLGMNPEYQHNLTIQNLINLGKPALLHVKEKNRNNQGVRFSHAVALLAIEPQKKLFMIGNPYYGLQIKTLDEMENYWFGEAIIVNLE
;
A
#
# COMPACT_ATOMS: atom_id res chain seq x y z
N MET A 1 3.37 -11.15 11.88
CA MET A 1 2.52 -12.25 11.40
C MET A 1 1.58 -12.79 12.48
N PHE A 2 2.11 -13.20 13.66
CA PHE A 2 1.28 -13.74 14.75
C PHE A 2 0.06 -12.87 15.14
N VAL A 3 0.27 -11.57 15.34
CA VAL A 3 -0.81 -10.63 15.67
C VAL A 3 -1.92 -10.61 14.59
N LEU A 4 -1.56 -10.68 13.31
CA LEU A 4 -2.53 -10.72 12.22
C LEU A 4 -3.35 -12.02 12.27
N LEU A 5 -2.71 -13.16 12.51
CA LEU A 5 -3.39 -14.46 12.64
C LEU A 5 -4.37 -14.49 13.82
N LEU A 6 -4.01 -13.85 14.95
CA LEU A 6 -4.90 -13.70 16.09
C LEU A 6 -6.16 -12.91 15.71
N PHE A 7 -6.00 -11.77 15.03
CA PHE A 7 -7.15 -11.00 14.54
C PHE A 7 -7.98 -11.76 13.50
N CYS A 8 -7.36 -12.56 12.64
CA CYS A 8 -8.08 -13.46 11.73
C CYS A 8 -8.92 -14.48 12.49
N GLY A 9 -8.38 -15.09 13.54
CA GLY A 9 -9.13 -16.01 14.41
C GLY A 9 -10.34 -15.35 15.06
N ILE A 10 -10.15 -14.14 15.61
CA ILE A 10 -11.24 -13.33 16.19
C ILE A 10 -12.29 -12.99 15.12
N ALA A 11 -11.87 -12.62 13.92
CA ALA A 11 -12.77 -12.32 12.81
C ALA A 11 -13.61 -13.55 12.41
N VAL A 12 -13.01 -14.73 12.27
CA VAL A 12 -13.75 -15.98 11.97
C VAL A 12 -14.74 -16.30 13.09
N ILE A 13 -14.31 -16.24 14.35
CA ILE A 13 -15.17 -16.57 15.50
C ILE A 13 -16.35 -15.60 15.57
N SER A 14 -16.10 -14.29 15.47
CA SER A 14 -17.16 -13.28 15.51
C SER A 14 -18.14 -13.42 14.35
N GLY A 15 -17.64 -13.64 13.13
CA GLY A 15 -18.47 -13.97 11.97
C GLY A 15 -19.31 -15.22 12.21
N GLY A 16 -18.70 -16.29 12.71
CA GLY A 16 -19.36 -17.55 13.01
C GLY A 16 -20.47 -17.43 14.06
N LEU A 17 -20.23 -16.68 15.15
CA LEU A 17 -21.23 -16.40 16.18
C LEU A 17 -22.43 -15.65 15.60
N LEU A 18 -22.20 -14.65 14.74
CA LEU A 18 -23.27 -13.93 14.07
C LEU A 18 -24.04 -14.84 13.10
N GLY A 19 -23.34 -15.63 12.29
CA GLY A 19 -23.95 -16.59 11.37
C GLY A 19 -24.83 -17.60 12.09
N LYS A 20 -24.33 -18.18 13.19
CA LYS A 20 -25.10 -19.08 14.05
C LYS A 20 -26.35 -18.42 14.65
N LYS A 21 -26.22 -17.18 15.13
CA LYS A 21 -27.35 -16.41 15.67
C LYS A 21 -28.43 -16.20 14.62
N LEU A 22 -28.07 -15.80 13.40
CA LEU A 22 -29.05 -15.61 12.31
C LEU A 22 -29.68 -16.94 11.87
N ALA A 23 -28.89 -18.01 11.77
CA ALA A 23 -29.41 -19.35 11.46
C ALA A 23 -30.45 -19.81 12.49
N SER A 24 -30.22 -19.55 13.78
CA SER A 24 -31.19 -19.87 14.84
C SER A 24 -32.51 -19.10 14.73
N LEU A 25 -32.52 -17.97 14.02
CA LEU A 25 -33.73 -17.20 13.70
C LEU A 25 -34.42 -17.68 12.41
N GLY A 26 -33.97 -18.80 11.83
CA GLY A 26 -34.50 -19.33 10.56
C GLY A 26 -34.01 -18.59 9.32
N ILE A 27 -33.01 -17.73 9.45
CA ILE A 27 -32.39 -17.00 8.33
C ILE A 27 -31.32 -17.90 7.71
N ASN A 28 -31.49 -18.23 6.43
CA ASN A 28 -30.45 -18.85 5.60
C ASN A 28 -30.13 -17.93 4.41
N SER A 29 -29.08 -18.23 3.64
CA SER A 29 -28.71 -17.44 2.47
C SER A 29 -29.87 -17.23 1.50
N ASP A 30 -30.65 -18.27 1.20
CA ASP A 30 -31.77 -18.19 0.24
C ASP A 30 -32.89 -17.25 0.70
N ASN A 31 -33.32 -17.34 1.96
CA ASN A 31 -34.35 -16.48 2.52
C ASN A 31 -33.86 -15.04 2.67
N ALA A 32 -32.59 -14.86 3.06
CA ALA A 32 -31.96 -13.55 3.14
C ALA A 32 -31.84 -12.92 1.75
N LEU A 33 -31.36 -13.67 0.74
CA LEU A 33 -31.24 -13.17 -0.62
C LEU A 33 -32.61 -12.81 -1.19
N LYS A 34 -33.62 -13.67 -1.04
CA LYS A 34 -34.98 -13.38 -1.55
C LYS A 34 -35.58 -12.14 -0.90
N LYS A 35 -35.43 -11.99 0.42
CA LYS A 35 -35.97 -10.85 1.17
C LYS A 35 -35.24 -9.54 0.85
N TYR A 36 -33.93 -9.61 0.66
CA TYR A 36 -33.07 -8.43 0.48
C TYR A 36 -32.51 -8.29 -0.94
N GLN A 37 -33.07 -9.00 -1.93
CA GLN A 37 -32.57 -9.03 -3.30
C GLN A 37 -32.47 -7.63 -3.90
N LYS A 38 -33.52 -6.82 -3.72
CA LYS A 38 -33.54 -5.42 -4.18
C LYS A 38 -32.43 -4.60 -3.55
N ILE A 39 -32.21 -4.74 -2.24
CA ILE A 39 -31.14 -4.04 -1.52
C ILE A 39 -29.78 -4.51 -2.01
N LEU A 40 -29.57 -5.82 -2.17
CA LEU A 40 -28.33 -6.38 -2.68
C LEU A 40 -28.00 -5.84 -4.08
N VAL A 41 -28.98 -5.82 -4.99
CA VAL A 41 -28.80 -5.25 -6.34
C VAL A 41 -28.46 -3.77 -6.28
N VAL A 42 -29.15 -2.99 -5.44
CA VAL A 42 -28.82 -1.56 -5.23
C VAL A 42 -27.40 -1.39 -4.68
N CYS A 43 -26.98 -2.22 -3.72
CA CYS A 43 -25.62 -2.20 -3.19
C CYS A 43 -24.58 -2.55 -4.28
N LEU A 44 -24.85 -3.57 -5.11
CA LEU A 44 -23.95 -3.93 -6.21
C LEU A 44 -23.86 -2.83 -7.26
N ILE A 45 -24.98 -2.18 -7.61
CA ILE A 45 -24.99 -1.01 -8.50
C ILE A 45 -24.19 0.14 -7.88
N ALA A 46 -24.38 0.41 -6.58
CA ALA A 46 -23.62 1.45 -5.88
C ALA A 46 -22.11 1.16 -5.85
N ILE A 47 -21.72 -0.10 -5.62
CA ILE A 47 -20.32 -0.53 -5.70
C ILE A 47 -19.80 -0.37 -7.13
N ALA A 48 -20.56 -0.77 -8.15
CA ALA A 48 -20.16 -0.61 -9.55
C ALA A 48 -19.97 0.87 -9.92
N LEU A 49 -20.90 1.74 -9.52
CA LEU A 49 -20.78 3.19 -9.71
C LEU A 49 -19.58 3.78 -8.97
N LEU A 50 -19.31 3.32 -7.74
CA LEU A 50 -18.12 3.71 -6.99
C LEU A 50 -16.85 3.28 -7.73
N LEU A 51 -16.76 2.04 -8.20
CA LEU A 51 -15.61 1.55 -8.96
C LEU A 51 -15.41 2.33 -10.27
N ILE A 52 -16.49 2.61 -11.00
CA ILE A 52 -16.45 3.46 -12.20
C ILE A 52 -15.94 4.85 -11.85
N SER A 53 -16.41 5.45 -10.76
CA SER A 53 -15.94 6.76 -10.31
C SER A 53 -14.45 6.75 -9.95
N LEU A 54 -13.96 5.68 -9.30
CA LEU A 54 -12.53 5.52 -8.99
C LEU A 54 -11.69 5.37 -10.26
N ILE A 55 -12.17 4.62 -11.26
CA ILE A 55 -11.51 4.50 -12.58
C ILE A 55 -11.46 5.85 -13.29
N ILE A 56 -12.53 6.64 -13.24
CA ILE A 56 -12.56 8.00 -13.79
C ILE A 56 -11.57 8.89 -13.05
N ILE A 57 -11.54 8.85 -11.72
CA ILE A 57 -10.61 9.64 -10.90
C ILE A 57 -9.16 9.35 -11.27
N ASP A 58 -8.81 8.06 -11.40
CA ASP A 58 -7.47 7.62 -11.80
C ASP A 58 -7.14 8.07 -13.23
N LYS A 59 -8.02 7.77 -14.20
CA LYS A 59 -7.82 8.10 -15.63
C LYS A 59 -7.62 9.60 -15.88
N PHE A 60 -8.33 10.46 -15.14
CA PHE A 60 -8.23 11.91 -15.29
C PHE A 60 -7.24 12.56 -14.30
N ASN A 61 -6.43 11.77 -13.57
CA ASN A 61 -5.50 12.25 -12.54
C ASN A 61 -6.18 13.17 -11.49
N LEU A 62 -7.47 12.96 -11.22
CA LEU A 62 -8.23 13.70 -10.22
C LEU A 62 -7.90 13.26 -8.80
N ILE A 63 -6.91 12.39 -8.62
CA ILE A 63 -6.36 11.99 -7.30
C ILE A 63 -5.95 13.22 -6.48
N THR A 64 -5.56 14.32 -7.13
CA THR A 64 -5.26 15.60 -6.47
C THR A 64 -6.47 16.23 -5.74
N LEU A 65 -7.70 15.78 -6.02
CA LEU A 65 -8.91 16.23 -5.32
C LEU A 65 -9.16 15.47 -4.01
N LEU A 66 -8.65 14.24 -3.86
CA LEU A 66 -8.86 13.42 -2.65
C LEU A 66 -8.39 14.14 -1.36
N PRO A 67 -7.18 14.74 -1.32
CA PRO A 67 -6.73 15.51 -0.16
C PRO A 67 -7.54 16.80 0.11
N LYS A 68 -8.31 17.30 -0.87
CA LYS A 68 -9.21 18.45 -0.67
C LYS A 68 -10.52 18.04 0.01
N LEU A 69 -10.94 16.79 -0.17
CA LEU A 69 -12.18 16.24 0.39
C LEU A 69 -11.99 15.58 1.74
N PHE A 70 -10.83 14.95 1.96
CA PHE A 70 -10.53 14.23 3.19
C PHE A 70 -9.22 14.70 3.82
N PRO A 71 -9.12 14.73 5.16
CA PRO A 71 -7.86 15.01 5.84
C PRO A 71 -6.76 14.02 5.40
N VAL A 72 -5.58 14.53 5.08
CA VAL A 72 -4.43 13.73 4.61
C VAL A 72 -4.09 12.61 5.59
N ASN A 73 -4.11 12.90 6.89
CA ASN A 73 -3.86 11.90 7.92
C ASN A 73 -4.85 10.73 7.79
N PHE A 74 -6.12 11.00 7.55
CA PHE A 74 -7.12 9.94 7.35
C PHE A 74 -6.80 9.09 6.13
N LEU A 75 -6.42 9.71 5.00
CA LEU A 75 -6.03 8.99 3.78
C LEU A 75 -4.77 8.12 4.00
N LEU A 76 -3.76 8.63 4.72
CA LEU A 76 -2.56 7.87 5.07
C LEU A 76 -2.88 6.66 5.94
N TYR A 77 -3.75 6.82 6.95
CA TYR A 77 -4.20 5.70 7.78
C TYR A 77 -5.01 4.70 6.95
N LEU A 78 -5.95 5.16 6.11
CA LEU A 78 -6.74 4.29 5.26
C LEU A 78 -5.83 3.45 4.36
N GLY A 79 -4.90 4.07 3.63
CA GLY A 79 -3.96 3.37 2.75
C GLY A 79 -3.00 2.42 3.48
N ALA A 80 -2.63 2.72 4.73
CA ALA A 80 -1.76 1.88 5.53
C ALA A 80 -2.42 0.60 6.06
N TYR A 81 -3.74 0.61 6.25
CA TYR A 81 -4.48 -0.51 6.85
C TYR A 81 -5.49 -1.17 5.91
N TYR A 82 -5.75 -0.61 4.73
CA TYR A 82 -6.73 -1.08 3.75
C TYR A 82 -6.66 -2.59 3.49
N ASP A 83 -5.48 -3.09 3.09
CA ASP A 83 -5.29 -4.50 2.74
C ASP A 83 -5.56 -5.43 3.94
N LYS A 84 -5.19 -5.00 5.15
CA LYS A 84 -5.44 -5.75 6.40
C LYS A 84 -6.93 -5.75 6.76
N ILE A 85 -7.63 -4.64 6.56
CA ILE A 85 -9.07 -4.55 6.81
C ILE A 85 -9.83 -5.48 5.86
N ILE A 86 -9.49 -5.48 4.58
CA ILE A 86 -10.08 -6.41 3.59
C ILE A 86 -9.81 -7.86 3.99
N PHE A 87 -8.55 -8.16 4.34
CA PHE A 87 -8.16 -9.50 4.75
C PHE A 87 -8.97 -10.00 5.96
N LEU A 88 -9.08 -9.19 7.02
CA LEU A 88 -9.88 -9.51 8.20
C LEU A 88 -11.36 -9.65 7.88
N THR A 89 -11.89 -8.78 7.02
CA THR A 89 -13.29 -8.84 6.57
C THR A 89 -13.57 -10.14 5.82
N GLY A 90 -12.66 -10.62 4.98
CA GLY A 90 -12.82 -11.90 4.30
C GLY A 90 -12.85 -13.09 5.27
N PHE A 91 -12.01 -13.10 6.31
CA PHE A 91 -12.06 -14.11 7.38
C PHE A 91 -13.38 -14.06 8.17
N PHE A 92 -13.87 -12.85 8.45
CA PHE A 92 -15.19 -12.67 9.06
C PHE A 92 -16.30 -13.27 8.18
N CYS A 93 -16.32 -12.94 6.89
CA CYS A 93 -17.28 -13.48 5.93
C CYS A 93 -17.21 -15.01 5.84
N LEU A 94 -16.01 -15.59 5.90
CA LEU A 94 -15.83 -17.04 5.88
C LEU A 94 -16.48 -17.70 7.11
N GLY A 95 -16.18 -17.22 8.31
CA GLY A 95 -16.81 -17.72 9.54
C GLY A 95 -18.33 -17.55 9.53
N PHE A 96 -18.78 -16.38 9.09
CA PHE A 96 -20.20 -16.05 8.94
C PHE A 96 -20.94 -17.03 8.03
N LEU A 97 -20.46 -17.22 6.80
CA LEU A 97 -21.13 -18.08 5.81
C LEU A 97 -21.16 -19.54 6.25
N VAL A 98 -20.05 -20.06 6.77
CA VAL A 98 -19.96 -21.45 7.25
C VAL A 98 -20.97 -21.71 8.36
N CYS A 99 -21.03 -20.85 9.38
CA CYS A 99 -21.95 -21.04 10.49
C CYS A 99 -23.40 -20.69 10.15
N LEU A 100 -23.66 -19.81 9.17
CA LEU A 100 -25.02 -19.52 8.71
C LEU A 100 -25.63 -20.76 8.03
N GLU A 101 -24.88 -21.39 7.12
CA GLU A 101 -25.40 -22.48 6.30
C GLU A 101 -25.39 -23.84 7.03
N LEU A 102 -24.36 -24.13 7.83
CA LEU A 102 -24.24 -25.43 8.51
C LEU A 102 -25.17 -25.60 9.71
N ASN A 103 -25.61 -24.52 10.35
CA ASN A 103 -26.56 -24.61 11.47
C ASN A 103 -28.02 -24.81 11.02
N GLY A 104 -28.30 -24.74 9.71
CA GLY A 104 -29.61 -25.07 9.15
C GLY A 104 -29.81 -26.57 8.90
N LYS A 105 -30.85 -26.92 8.13
CA LYS A 105 -30.98 -28.23 7.48
C LYS A 105 -30.53 -28.09 6.03
N PRO A 106 -29.21 -28.08 5.74
CA PRO A 106 -28.74 -27.74 4.40
C PRO A 106 -29.06 -28.85 3.41
N SER A 107 -29.56 -28.46 2.23
CA SER A 107 -29.69 -29.36 1.09
C SER A 107 -28.31 -29.69 0.49
N ARG A 108 -28.21 -30.80 -0.24
CA ARG A 108 -26.96 -31.15 -0.98
C ARG A 108 -26.50 -30.04 -1.92
N GLN A 109 -27.43 -29.30 -2.52
CA GLN A 109 -27.13 -28.17 -3.39
C GLN A 109 -26.54 -26.99 -2.61
N GLN A 110 -27.11 -26.64 -1.45
CA GLN A 110 -26.59 -25.58 -0.58
C GLN A 110 -25.18 -25.92 -0.06
N ILE A 111 -24.91 -27.18 0.29
CA ILE A 111 -23.57 -27.63 0.67
C ILE A 111 -22.57 -27.43 -0.48
N ARG A 112 -22.95 -27.79 -1.72
CA ARG A 112 -22.08 -27.57 -2.90
C ARG A 112 -21.81 -26.08 -3.13
N GLN A 113 -22.83 -25.22 -3.02
CA GLN A 113 -22.69 -23.78 -3.14
C GLN A 113 -21.79 -23.19 -2.05
N LEU A 114 -21.97 -23.63 -0.80
CA LEU A 114 -21.12 -23.25 0.33
C LEU A 114 -19.66 -23.64 0.07
N LEU A 115 -19.40 -24.86 -0.38
CA LEU A 115 -18.04 -25.31 -0.69
C LEU A 115 -17.39 -24.46 -1.79
N VAL A 116 -18.13 -24.12 -2.85
CA VAL A 116 -17.65 -23.23 -3.91
C VAL A 116 -17.34 -21.83 -3.35
N ALA A 117 -18.24 -21.26 -2.54
CA ALA A 117 -18.05 -19.93 -1.94
C ALA A 117 -16.85 -19.91 -0.98
N VAL A 118 -16.75 -20.90 -0.09
CA VAL A 118 -15.61 -21.06 0.83
C VAL A 118 -14.31 -21.23 0.05
N GLY A 119 -14.30 -22.04 -1.01
CA GLY A 119 -13.15 -22.21 -1.89
C GLY A 119 -12.70 -20.90 -2.54
N ALA A 120 -13.64 -20.14 -3.11
CA ALA A 120 -13.36 -18.86 -3.75
C ALA A 120 -12.82 -17.81 -2.75
N ILE A 121 -13.45 -17.69 -1.58
CA ILE A 121 -13.01 -16.76 -0.52
C ILE A 121 -11.63 -17.16 0.00
N THR A 122 -11.42 -18.45 0.28
CA THR A 122 -10.12 -18.96 0.77
C THR A 122 -9.01 -18.73 -0.24
N PHE A 123 -9.29 -18.95 -1.54
CA PHE A 123 -8.33 -18.66 -2.61
C PHE A 123 -7.98 -17.16 -2.66
N ALA A 124 -8.99 -16.28 -2.68
CA ALA A 124 -8.76 -14.84 -2.68
C ALA A 124 -7.97 -14.35 -1.44
N LEU A 125 -8.31 -14.88 -0.25
CA LEU A 125 -7.57 -14.62 0.97
C LEU A 125 -6.13 -15.14 0.88
N SER A 126 -5.89 -16.31 0.29
CA SER A 126 -4.53 -16.85 0.13
C SER A 126 -3.66 -15.95 -0.75
N VAL A 127 -4.23 -15.42 -1.84
CA VAL A 127 -3.57 -14.44 -2.71
C VAL A 127 -3.27 -13.15 -1.93
N LEU A 128 -4.23 -12.62 -1.17
CA LEU A 128 -4.01 -11.42 -0.36
C LEU A 128 -2.97 -11.65 0.75
N LEU A 129 -2.96 -12.83 1.37
CA LEU A 129 -1.96 -13.20 2.38
C LEU A 129 -0.55 -13.23 1.79
N TYR A 130 -0.39 -13.76 0.57
CA TYR A 130 0.90 -13.73 -0.14
C TYR A 130 1.42 -12.30 -0.27
N PHE A 131 0.59 -11.37 -0.74
CA PHE A 131 0.95 -9.97 -0.89
C PHE A 131 1.28 -9.26 0.44
N LEU A 132 0.67 -9.69 1.54
CA LEU A 132 0.94 -9.21 2.90
C LEU A 132 2.21 -9.81 3.54
N GLN A 133 2.91 -10.73 2.88
CA GLN A 133 4.12 -11.32 3.44
C GLN A 133 5.25 -10.29 3.50
N PRO A 134 6.05 -10.28 4.59
CA PRO A 134 7.25 -9.47 4.67
C PRO A 134 8.25 -9.83 3.56
N VAL A 135 8.94 -8.82 3.02
CA VAL A 135 9.89 -9.02 1.92
C VAL A 135 11.29 -9.48 2.38
N ASP A 136 11.54 -9.50 3.69
CA ASP A 136 12.85 -9.74 4.30
C ASP A 136 13.52 -11.06 3.87
N ARG A 137 12.71 -12.06 3.51
CA ARG A 137 13.17 -13.39 3.05
C ARG A 137 13.64 -13.41 1.60
N PHE A 138 13.26 -12.42 0.79
CA PHE A 138 13.59 -12.35 -0.64
C PHE A 138 14.78 -11.43 -0.93
N LEU A 139 15.31 -10.77 0.09
CA LEU A 139 16.39 -9.82 -0.07
C LEU A 139 17.69 -10.51 -0.51
N GLY A 140 18.33 -9.92 -1.50
CA GLY A 140 19.67 -10.29 -1.93
C GLY A 140 20.75 -9.74 -1.01
N LYS A 141 22.00 -9.84 -1.47
CA LYS A 141 23.12 -9.15 -0.83
C LYS A 141 23.00 -7.65 -1.08
N SER A 142 23.02 -6.86 -0.01
CA SER A 142 22.96 -5.39 -0.10
C SER A 142 24.07 -4.87 -1.01
N LEU A 143 23.72 -3.96 -1.91
CA LEU A 143 24.62 -3.34 -2.88
C LEU A 143 24.53 -1.82 -2.76
N ILE A 144 25.67 -1.16 -2.93
CA ILE A 144 25.76 0.30 -2.95
C ILE A 144 26.49 0.69 -4.23
N ILE A 145 25.88 1.57 -5.03
CA ILE A 145 26.45 2.12 -6.26
C ILE A 145 26.35 3.65 -6.16
N ASP A 146 27.44 4.37 -6.38
CA ASP A 146 27.47 5.85 -6.32
C ASP A 146 26.88 6.42 -5.02
N ASN A 147 27.18 5.78 -3.88
CA ASN A 147 26.62 6.08 -2.56
C ASN A 147 25.10 5.91 -2.41
N VAL A 148 24.43 5.31 -3.41
CA VAL A 148 23.01 4.95 -3.38
C VAL A 148 22.87 3.49 -2.98
N VAL A 149 22.00 3.21 -2.01
CA VAL A 149 21.63 1.85 -1.64
C VAL A 149 20.70 1.29 -2.72
N ILE A 150 21.11 0.19 -3.33
CA ILE A 150 20.41 -0.43 -4.45
C ILE A 150 19.40 -1.45 -3.94
N GLN A 151 18.19 -1.43 -4.51
CA GLN A 151 17.16 -2.41 -4.17
C GLN A 151 17.52 -3.77 -4.77
N THR A 152 17.31 -4.84 -3.99
CA THR A 152 17.53 -6.21 -4.45
C THR A 152 16.26 -6.91 -4.90
N THR A 153 15.09 -6.31 -4.64
CA THR A 153 13.76 -6.81 -5.05
C THR A 153 12.95 -5.71 -5.69
N GLU A 154 11.86 -6.03 -6.39
CA GLU A 154 10.96 -5.04 -7.01
C GLU A 154 10.18 -4.20 -5.98
N TYR A 155 10.16 -4.60 -4.71
CA TYR A 155 9.28 -4.04 -3.68
C TYR A 155 10.00 -3.12 -2.69
N THR A 156 11.33 -3.00 -2.80
CA THR A 156 12.20 -2.39 -1.79
C THR A 156 12.82 -1.06 -2.21
N CYS A 157 12.19 -0.37 -3.16
CA CYS A 157 12.59 0.98 -3.55
C CYS A 157 12.57 1.97 -2.38
N ALA A 158 11.45 2.07 -1.65
CA ALA A 158 11.31 2.98 -0.51
C ALA A 158 12.33 2.72 0.61
N PRO A 159 12.52 1.50 1.15
CA PRO A 159 13.56 1.27 2.17
C PRO A 159 14.96 1.57 1.66
N SER A 160 15.27 1.28 0.40
CA SER A 160 16.58 1.59 -0.21
C SER A 160 16.81 3.10 -0.35
N ALA A 161 15.77 3.85 -0.75
CA ALA A 161 15.82 5.31 -0.81
C ALA A 161 15.94 5.94 0.59
N ILE A 162 15.22 5.42 1.60
CA ILE A 162 15.37 5.83 3.01
C ILE A 162 16.79 5.54 3.51
N ALA A 163 17.34 4.35 3.20
CA ALA A 163 18.71 4.01 3.55
C ALA A 163 19.71 4.96 2.90
N THR A 164 19.50 5.30 1.62
CA THR A 164 20.30 6.30 0.90
C THR A 164 20.24 7.67 1.58
N LEU A 165 19.04 8.16 1.94
CA LEU A 165 18.87 9.42 2.66
C LEU A 165 19.58 9.40 4.02
N ALA A 166 19.46 8.30 4.78
CA ALA A 166 20.12 8.15 6.10
C ALA A 166 21.64 8.25 6.00
N ARG A 167 22.20 7.64 4.95
CA ARG A 167 23.64 7.68 4.68
C ARG A 167 24.07 9.05 4.22
N TYR A 168 23.34 9.65 3.28
CA TYR A 168 23.62 10.97 2.71
C TYR A 168 23.60 12.07 3.78
N THR A 169 22.60 12.04 4.66
CA THR A 169 22.44 12.97 5.79
C THR A 169 23.29 12.62 7.01
N LYS A 170 24.10 11.56 6.92
CA LYS A 170 25.00 11.06 7.98
C LYS A 170 24.31 10.63 9.29
N ILE A 171 22.99 10.55 9.32
CA ILE A 171 22.21 10.00 10.44
C ILE A 171 22.59 8.53 10.70
N SER A 172 22.74 7.75 9.63
CA SER A 172 23.20 6.36 9.71
C SER A 172 23.98 5.99 8.46
N SER A 173 25.30 6.21 8.53
CA SER A 173 26.24 6.02 7.43
C SER A 173 26.40 4.57 6.97
N GLN A 174 25.93 3.61 7.77
CA GLN A 174 26.03 2.17 7.48
C GLN A 174 24.70 1.50 7.18
N LEU A 175 23.58 2.24 7.21
CA LEU A 175 22.24 1.65 7.03
C LEU A 175 22.15 0.92 5.69
N THR A 176 21.74 -0.34 5.76
CA THR A 176 21.56 -1.24 4.61
C THR A 176 20.09 -1.32 4.18
N GLU A 177 19.83 -1.84 2.97
CA GLU A 177 18.47 -2.14 2.51
C GLU A 177 17.74 -3.06 3.51
N LYS A 178 18.42 -4.11 3.98
CA LYS A 178 17.83 -5.12 4.88
C LYS A 178 17.39 -4.52 6.21
N GLU A 179 18.17 -3.61 6.77
CA GLU A 179 17.81 -2.92 8.01
C GLU A 179 16.65 -1.94 7.77
N ALA A 180 16.69 -1.19 6.67
CA ALA A 180 15.60 -0.29 6.30
C ALA A 180 14.28 -1.04 6.07
N VAL A 181 14.31 -2.21 5.42
CA VAL A 181 13.14 -3.10 5.23
C VAL A 181 12.51 -3.50 6.56
N LYS A 182 13.31 -3.79 7.59
CA LYS A 182 12.81 -4.10 8.92
C LYS A 182 12.14 -2.90 9.57
N LEU A 183 12.67 -1.70 9.35
CA LEU A 183 12.12 -0.45 9.89
C LEU A 183 10.79 -0.07 9.23
N THR A 184 10.72 -0.19 7.90
CA THR A 184 9.54 0.12 7.09
C THR A 184 8.48 -0.98 7.13
N GLN A 185 8.84 -2.20 7.57
CA GLN A 185 7.96 -3.37 7.52
C GLN A 185 7.43 -3.63 6.10
N THR A 186 8.29 -3.47 5.10
CA THR A 186 7.94 -3.64 3.67
C THR A 186 7.42 -5.05 3.40
N THR A 187 6.38 -5.13 2.57
CA THR A 187 5.74 -6.38 2.13
C THR A 187 5.92 -6.58 0.63
N ILE A 188 5.45 -7.70 0.09
CA ILE A 188 5.42 -7.94 -1.38
C ILE A 188 4.55 -6.88 -2.10
N SER A 189 3.55 -6.28 -1.44
CA SER A 189 2.83 -5.11 -1.99
C SER A 189 3.62 -3.79 -1.98
N GLY A 190 4.90 -3.81 -1.57
CA GLY A 190 5.71 -2.63 -1.40
C GLY A 190 5.59 -1.99 -0.01
N THR A 191 5.91 -0.70 0.05
CA THR A 191 5.92 0.09 1.28
C THR A 191 4.84 1.16 1.22
N LYS A 192 4.09 1.34 2.32
CA LYS A 192 3.06 2.37 2.43
C LYS A 192 3.69 3.67 2.97
N THR A 193 3.23 4.83 2.50
CA THR A 193 3.73 6.16 2.90
C THR A 193 3.80 6.35 4.42
N LEU A 194 2.78 5.91 5.16
CA LEU A 194 2.79 6.03 6.63
C LEU A 194 3.92 5.20 7.28
N ALA A 195 4.30 4.06 6.68
CA ALA A 195 5.40 3.25 7.16
C ALA A 195 6.76 3.89 6.83
N GLU A 196 6.88 4.58 5.69
CA GLU A 196 8.05 5.38 5.33
C GLU A 196 8.26 6.51 6.35
N ILE A 197 7.21 7.32 6.61
CA ILE A 197 7.25 8.40 7.62
C ILE A 197 7.65 7.84 8.98
N ARG A 198 7.06 6.71 9.42
CA ARG A 198 7.41 6.09 10.71
C ARG A 198 8.86 5.60 10.75
N ALA A 199 9.37 5.02 9.67
CA ALA A 199 10.74 4.54 9.59
C ALA A 199 11.73 5.71 9.63
N MET A 200 11.49 6.77 8.84
CA MET A 200 12.30 7.98 8.84
C MET A 200 12.28 8.67 10.22
N LYS A 201 11.12 8.71 10.89
CA LYS A 201 11.01 9.24 12.26
C LYS A 201 11.83 8.41 13.25
N LYS A 202 11.79 7.08 13.17
CA LYS A 202 12.60 6.19 14.02
C LYS A 202 14.11 6.35 13.80
N LEU A 203 14.52 6.74 12.59
CA LEU A 203 15.91 7.06 12.28
C LEU A 203 16.33 8.44 12.78
N GLY A 204 15.42 9.29 13.24
CA GLY A 204 15.73 10.66 13.66
C GLY A 204 15.81 11.67 12.52
N MET A 205 15.17 11.39 11.36
CA MET A 205 15.14 12.29 10.21
C MET A 205 14.11 13.44 10.31
N ASN A 206 13.34 13.48 11.40
CA ASN A 206 12.20 14.40 11.62
C ASN A 206 11.34 14.63 10.35
N PRO A 207 10.74 13.55 9.80
CA PRO A 207 10.09 13.62 8.50
C PRO A 207 8.86 14.51 8.49
N GLU A 208 8.71 15.29 7.44
CA GLU A 208 7.53 16.11 7.17
C GLU A 208 6.93 15.74 5.82
N TYR A 209 5.71 15.21 5.81
CA TYR A 209 5.02 14.85 4.59
C TYR A 209 4.30 16.06 4.00
N GLN A 210 4.62 16.39 2.76
CA GLN A 210 3.99 17.45 2.00
C GLN A 210 3.46 16.90 0.67
N HIS A 211 2.31 17.39 0.23
CA HIS A 211 1.63 16.95 -0.98
C HIS A 211 1.14 18.16 -1.79
N ASN A 212 0.73 17.94 -3.04
CA ASN A 212 0.33 19.00 -3.97
C ASN A 212 1.43 20.07 -4.15
N LEU A 213 2.68 19.65 -4.10
CA LEU A 213 3.83 20.52 -4.30
C LEU A 213 4.08 20.76 -5.79
N THR A 214 4.46 21.98 -6.12
CA THR A 214 5.04 22.32 -7.43
C THR A 214 6.55 22.06 -7.41
N ILE A 215 7.18 21.96 -8.59
CA ILE A 215 8.65 21.89 -8.67
C ILE A 215 9.28 23.13 -8.04
N GLN A 216 8.68 24.32 -8.22
CA GLN A 216 9.19 25.53 -7.59
C GLN A 216 9.14 25.42 -6.06
N ASN A 217 8.09 24.84 -5.48
CA ASN A 217 8.04 24.57 -4.04
C ASN A 217 9.19 23.66 -3.62
N LEU A 218 9.45 22.59 -4.39
CA LEU A 218 10.55 21.66 -4.11
C LEU A 218 11.93 22.34 -4.17
N ILE A 219 12.16 23.18 -5.19
CA ILE A 219 13.38 23.99 -5.33
C ILE A 219 13.53 24.94 -4.14
N ASN A 220 12.45 25.64 -3.76
CA ASN A 220 12.46 26.60 -2.66
C ASN A 220 12.73 25.92 -1.30
N LEU A 221 12.22 24.70 -1.11
CA LEU A 221 12.51 23.91 0.08
C LEU A 221 13.99 23.54 0.16
N GLY A 222 14.59 23.12 -0.97
CA GLY A 222 16.03 22.84 -1.06
C GLY A 222 16.53 21.76 -0.10
N LYS A 223 15.64 20.90 0.40
CA LYS A 223 15.93 19.89 1.42
C LYS A 223 15.98 18.48 0.81
N PRO A 224 16.78 17.56 1.38
CA PRO A 224 16.70 16.15 1.04
C PRO A 224 15.30 15.60 1.35
N ALA A 225 14.81 14.67 0.52
CA ALA A 225 13.47 14.13 0.66
C ALA A 225 13.33 12.73 0.08
N LEU A 226 12.38 11.95 0.58
CA LEU A 226 11.86 10.79 -0.15
C LEU A 226 10.80 11.27 -1.13
N LEU A 227 10.94 10.93 -2.40
CA LEU A 227 9.97 11.28 -3.45
C LEU A 227 9.30 10.03 -4.00
N HIS A 228 8.00 10.11 -4.23
CA HIS A 228 7.28 9.15 -5.06
C HIS A 228 7.26 9.62 -6.52
N VAL A 229 7.61 8.73 -7.44
CA VAL A 229 7.85 9.07 -8.86
C VAL A 229 7.29 8.01 -9.81
N LYS A 230 7.09 8.41 -11.06
CA LYS A 230 6.68 7.59 -12.21
C LYS A 230 7.91 7.10 -12.95
N GLU A 231 8.40 5.93 -12.56
CA GLU A 231 9.63 5.36 -13.13
C GLU A 231 9.37 4.54 -14.40
N LYS A 232 10.38 4.47 -15.28
CA LYS A 232 10.39 3.58 -16.44
C LYS A 232 11.26 2.36 -16.17
N ASN A 233 10.91 1.24 -16.79
CA ASN A 233 11.76 0.05 -16.81
C ASN A 233 13.11 0.34 -17.48
N ARG A 234 14.13 -0.47 -17.15
CA ARG A 234 15.53 -0.29 -17.59
C ARG A 234 15.70 -0.10 -19.10
N ASN A 235 14.82 -0.71 -19.89
CA ASN A 235 14.89 -0.67 -21.35
C ASN A 235 14.09 0.49 -21.96
N ASN A 236 13.56 1.42 -21.16
CA ASN A 236 12.63 2.48 -21.58
C ASN A 236 11.35 1.98 -22.28
N GLN A 237 11.08 0.67 -22.21
CA GLN A 237 9.90 0.03 -22.78
C GLN A 237 8.89 -0.28 -21.68
N GLY A 238 7.60 -0.10 -21.99
CA GLY A 238 6.49 -0.44 -21.11
C GLY A 238 5.87 0.76 -20.39
N VAL A 239 4.94 0.44 -19.48
CA VAL A 239 4.15 1.41 -18.72
C VAL A 239 4.98 1.95 -17.55
N ARG A 240 4.85 3.24 -17.26
CA ARG A 240 5.47 3.84 -16.06
C ARG A 240 4.85 3.24 -14.80
N PHE A 241 5.67 2.93 -13.81
CA PHE A 241 5.21 2.38 -12.54
C PHE A 241 5.53 3.32 -11.38
N SER A 242 4.79 3.18 -10.27
CA SER A 242 5.05 3.96 -9.06
C SER A 242 6.31 3.48 -8.35
N HIS A 243 7.20 4.40 -8.00
CA HIS A 243 8.52 4.13 -7.46
C HIS A 243 8.88 5.14 -6.38
N ALA A 244 9.88 4.82 -5.55
CA ALA A 244 10.38 5.73 -4.51
C ALA A 244 11.89 5.98 -4.70
N VAL A 245 12.28 7.25 -4.64
CA VAL A 245 13.66 7.71 -4.83
C VAL A 245 14.08 8.71 -3.77
N ALA A 246 15.39 8.84 -3.55
CA ALA A 246 15.95 9.83 -2.65
C ALA A 246 16.30 11.11 -3.42
N LEU A 247 15.68 12.24 -3.10
CA LEU A 247 16.18 13.55 -3.48
C LEU A 247 17.32 13.92 -2.55
N LEU A 248 18.53 14.03 -3.10
CA LEU A 248 19.75 14.31 -2.33
C LEU A 248 20.04 15.80 -2.27
N ALA A 249 20.00 16.45 -3.43
CA ALA A 249 20.27 17.88 -3.57
C ALA A 249 19.57 18.47 -4.79
N ILE A 250 19.44 19.79 -4.78
CA ILE A 250 18.96 20.58 -5.93
C ILE A 250 20.02 21.65 -6.20
N GLU A 251 20.39 21.85 -7.46
CA GLU A 251 21.19 22.99 -7.91
C GLU A 251 20.25 24.03 -8.57
N PRO A 252 19.77 25.05 -7.83
CA PRO A 252 18.66 25.89 -8.30
C PRO A 252 19.02 26.69 -9.55
N GLN A 253 20.27 27.15 -9.65
CA GLN A 253 20.75 27.96 -10.78
C GLN A 253 20.71 27.20 -12.10
N LYS A 254 21.06 25.90 -12.07
CA LYS A 254 21.05 25.03 -13.25
C LYS A 254 19.76 24.23 -13.40
N LYS A 255 18.85 24.32 -12.42
CA LYS A 255 17.60 23.54 -12.32
C LYS A 255 17.86 22.03 -12.45
N LEU A 256 18.91 21.56 -11.77
CA LEU A 256 19.30 20.16 -11.74
C LEU A 256 18.94 19.53 -10.40
N PHE A 257 18.39 18.32 -10.45
CA PHE A 257 17.96 17.55 -9.30
C PHE A 257 18.83 16.31 -9.18
N MET A 258 19.49 16.14 -8.03
CA MET A 258 20.30 14.97 -7.75
C MET A 258 19.45 13.92 -7.06
N ILE A 259 19.25 12.80 -7.74
CA ILE A 259 18.35 11.72 -7.33
C ILE A 259 19.15 10.45 -7.08
N GLY A 260 19.09 9.92 -5.86
CA GLY A 260 19.50 8.56 -5.54
C GLY A 260 18.38 7.59 -5.91
N ASN A 261 18.52 6.93 -7.06
CA ASN A 261 17.51 6.00 -7.55
C ASN A 261 17.89 4.55 -7.18
N PRO A 262 17.07 3.85 -6.37
CA PRO A 262 17.37 2.47 -5.97
C PRO A 262 17.53 1.47 -7.11
N TYR A 263 17.06 1.75 -8.33
CA TYR A 263 17.24 0.88 -9.49
C TYR A 263 18.55 1.10 -10.25
N TYR A 264 19.06 2.33 -10.27
CA TYR A 264 20.08 2.78 -11.22
C TYR A 264 21.29 3.44 -10.57
N GLY A 265 21.25 3.73 -9.28
CA GLY A 265 22.29 4.52 -8.61
C GLY A 265 22.00 6.02 -8.70
N LEU A 266 23.05 6.83 -8.79
CA LEU A 266 22.95 8.29 -8.81
C LEU A 266 22.46 8.76 -10.19
N GLN A 267 21.49 9.66 -10.20
CA GLN A 267 20.95 10.27 -11.40
C GLN A 267 20.86 11.79 -11.24
N ILE A 268 21.05 12.50 -12.36
CA ILE A 268 20.78 13.93 -12.45
C ILE A 268 19.56 14.09 -13.36
N LYS A 269 18.56 14.83 -12.88
CA LYS A 269 17.34 15.14 -13.61
C LYS A 269 17.26 16.64 -13.89
N THR A 270 16.83 17.01 -15.09
CA THR A 270 16.48 18.40 -15.41
C THR A 270 15.08 18.74 -14.90
N LEU A 271 14.72 20.02 -14.92
CA LEU A 271 13.36 20.47 -14.60
C LEU A 271 12.30 19.79 -15.48
N ASP A 272 12.52 19.76 -16.79
CA ASP A 272 11.56 19.19 -17.76
C ASP A 272 11.34 17.68 -17.53
N GLU A 273 12.40 16.97 -17.12
CA GLU A 273 12.28 15.56 -16.74
C GLU A 273 11.47 15.41 -15.44
N MET A 274 11.72 16.26 -14.44
CA MET A 274 11.04 16.21 -13.15
C MET A 274 9.53 16.46 -13.26
N GLU A 275 9.08 17.35 -14.16
CA GLU A 275 7.65 17.67 -14.35
C GLU A 275 6.81 16.45 -14.69
N ASN A 276 7.38 15.53 -15.46
CA ASN A 276 6.70 14.33 -15.90
C ASN A 276 7.03 13.11 -15.04
N TYR A 277 8.03 13.22 -14.17
CA TYR A 277 8.57 12.14 -13.36
C TYR A 277 7.97 12.11 -11.96
N TRP A 278 7.79 13.25 -11.30
CA TRP A 278 7.41 13.30 -9.89
C TRP A 278 5.89 13.38 -9.69
N PHE A 279 5.36 12.75 -8.63
CA PHE A 279 3.93 12.81 -8.30
C PHE A 279 3.49 14.11 -7.59
N GLY A 280 4.43 14.99 -7.21
CA GLY A 280 4.11 16.23 -6.48
C GLY A 280 3.94 16.04 -4.97
N GLU A 281 4.51 14.96 -4.42
CA GLU A 281 4.54 14.67 -2.99
C GLU A 281 5.96 14.35 -2.50
N ALA A 282 6.29 14.76 -1.28
CA ALA A 282 7.61 14.56 -0.70
C ALA A 282 7.51 14.29 0.81
N ILE A 283 8.35 13.38 1.32
CA ILE A 283 8.64 13.27 2.75
C ILE A 283 9.98 13.94 2.99
N ILE A 284 9.94 15.20 3.43
CA ILE A 284 11.12 16.04 3.65
C ILE A 284 11.90 15.54 4.87
N VAL A 285 13.22 15.53 4.77
CA VAL A 285 14.12 15.31 5.91
C VAL A 285 14.44 16.66 6.55
N ASN A 286 14.11 16.82 7.83
CA ASN A 286 14.45 18.01 8.60
C ASN A 286 15.56 17.62 9.59
N LEU A 287 16.78 18.05 9.31
CA LEU A 287 17.87 17.96 10.27
C LEU A 287 17.81 19.25 11.11
N GLU A 288 17.61 19.10 12.42
CA GLU A 288 17.78 20.20 13.38
C GLU A 288 19.26 20.55 13.53
#